data_AF-A0A7S2XUA4-F1
#
_entry.id   AF-A0A7S2XUA4-F1
#
_cell.length_a   1.000
_cell.length_b   1.000
_cell.length_c   1.000
_cell.angle_alpha   90.00
_cell.angle_beta   90.00
_cell.angle_gamma   90.00
#
_symmetry.space_group_name_H-M   'P 1'
#
loop_
_entity.id
_entity.type
_entity.pdbx_description
1 polymer ?
#
loop_
_entity_poly.entity_id
_entity_poly.type
_entity_poly.pdbx_seq_one_letter_code
_entity_poly.pdbx_strand_id
1 'polypeptide(L)'
;VVGGAEAAHFEEALASKRAEFVEEELSGRLARLIQFVKRTEAALAEAERSGQPCSVDEQLAATLARDFGATWKSSIESMHQDVLAYFADFRNGTEVLISVLTQLLLYYTRFQDIVRRAWRKPPSFMRELVPMSVIKAEIKKYSRSF
;
A
#
# COMPACT_ATOMS: atom_id res chain seq x y z
N VAL A 1 9.27 31.57 -24.43
CA VAL A 1 9.31 30.45 -23.45
C VAL A 1 7.88 30.27 -22.92
N VAL A 2 7.03 29.57 -23.69
CA VAL A 2 5.61 29.34 -23.35
C VAL A 2 5.34 27.83 -23.21
N GLY A 3 6.04 27.00 -23.99
CA GLY A 3 5.92 25.54 -23.90
C GLY A 3 6.44 24.88 -22.61
N GLY A 4 7.22 25.60 -21.77
CA GLY A 4 7.71 25.04 -20.50
C GLY A 4 6.64 24.95 -19.42
N ALA A 5 5.71 25.92 -19.38
CA ALA A 5 4.62 25.93 -18.40
C ALA A 5 3.53 24.93 -18.77
N GLU A 6 3.19 24.81 -20.05
CA GLU A 6 2.25 23.82 -20.55
C GLU A 6 2.78 22.39 -20.37
N ALA A 7 4.07 22.15 -20.69
CA ALA A 7 4.70 20.86 -20.46
C ALA A 7 4.68 20.46 -18.98
N ALA A 8 5.04 21.37 -18.07
CA ALA A 8 4.99 21.10 -16.63
C ALA A 8 3.56 20.78 -16.14
N HIS A 9 2.55 21.49 -16.63
CA HIS A 9 1.15 21.20 -16.31
C HIS A 9 0.73 19.79 -16.76
N PHE A 10 1.13 19.37 -17.98
CA PHE A 10 0.83 18.03 -18.46
C PHE A 10 1.59 16.93 -17.70
N GLU A 11 2.84 17.18 -17.30
CA GLU A 11 3.62 16.26 -16.47
C GLU A 11 2.98 16.07 -15.08
N GLU A 12 2.50 17.15 -14.46
CA GLU A 12 1.77 17.09 -13.19
C GLU A 12 0.46 16.32 -13.33
N ALA A 13 -0.33 16.62 -14.36
CA ALA A 13 -1.57 15.91 -14.65
C ALA A 13 -1.32 14.40 -14.86
N LEU A 14 -0.26 14.06 -15.59
CA LEU A 14 0.14 12.66 -15.81
C LEU A 14 0.56 11.99 -14.49
N ALA A 15 1.32 12.67 -13.64
CA ALA A 15 1.71 12.16 -12.33
C ALA A 15 0.49 11.92 -11.42
N SER A 16 -0.47 12.85 -11.43
CA SER A 16 -1.74 12.72 -10.70
C SER A 16 -2.53 11.50 -11.18
N LYS A 17 -2.66 11.30 -12.50
CA LYS A 17 -3.36 10.12 -13.05
C LYS A 17 -2.67 8.81 -12.76
N ARG A 18 -1.33 8.77 -12.74
CA ARG A 18 -0.59 7.59 -12.26
C ARG A 18 -0.88 7.30 -10.80
N ALA A 19 -0.93 8.31 -9.94
CA ALA A 19 -1.22 8.12 -8.52
C ALA A 19 -2.66 7.61 -8.31
N GLU A 20 -3.64 8.12 -9.07
CA GLU A 20 -5.01 7.61 -9.07
C GLU A 20 -5.07 6.12 -9.47
N PHE A 21 -4.42 5.77 -10.58
CA PHE A 21 -4.33 4.37 -11.04
C PHE A 21 -3.73 3.46 -9.95
N VAL A 22 -2.63 3.90 -9.31
CA VAL A 22 -1.98 3.15 -8.23
C VAL A 22 -2.94 2.88 -7.07
N GLU A 23 -3.72 3.88 -6.64
CA GLU A 23 -4.70 3.70 -5.56
C GLU A 23 -5.86 2.79 -5.97
N GLU A 24 -6.32 2.86 -7.22
CA GLU A 24 -7.38 2.01 -7.74
C GLU A 24 -6.93 0.54 -7.83
N GLU A 25 -5.75 0.32 -8.40
CA GLU A 25 -5.09 -0.98 -8.55
C GLU A 25 -4.91 -1.69 -7.19
N LEU A 26 -4.51 -0.94 -6.16
CA LEU A 26 -4.41 -1.47 -4.80
C LEU A 26 -5.80 -1.68 -4.17
N SER A 27 -6.76 -0.79 -4.41
CA SER A 27 -8.10 -0.90 -3.86
C SER A 27 -8.85 -2.13 -4.37
N GLY A 28 -8.57 -2.62 -5.57
CA GLY A 28 -9.16 -3.86 -6.10
C GLY A 28 -8.90 -5.11 -5.24
N ARG A 29 -7.79 -5.12 -4.48
CA ARG A 29 -7.34 -6.31 -3.70
C ARG A 29 -7.15 -6.05 -2.21
N LEU A 30 -6.74 -4.82 -1.85
CA LEU A 30 -6.33 -4.45 -0.49
C LEU A 30 -7.27 -3.44 0.17
N ALA A 31 -8.47 -3.21 -0.39
CA ALA A 31 -9.40 -2.16 0.07
C ALA A 31 -9.60 -2.17 1.59
N ARG A 32 -9.84 -3.34 2.18
CA ARG A 32 -10.13 -3.48 3.61
C ARG A 32 -8.92 -3.08 4.48
N LEU A 33 -7.72 -3.47 4.06
CA LEU A 33 -6.48 -3.11 4.75
C LEU A 33 -6.22 -1.61 4.64
N ILE A 34 -6.36 -1.03 3.45
CA ILE A 34 -6.16 0.40 3.21
C ILE A 34 -7.15 1.23 4.02
N GLN A 35 -8.43 0.85 4.01
CA GLN A 35 -9.46 1.53 4.79
C GLN A 35 -9.21 1.44 6.29
N PHE A 36 -8.79 0.27 6.79
CA PHE A 36 -8.38 0.10 8.17
C PHE A 36 -7.24 1.06 8.53
N VAL A 37 -6.15 1.06 7.75
CA VAL A 37 -4.99 1.94 7.98
C VAL A 37 -5.41 3.41 8.01
N LYS A 38 -6.10 3.89 6.97
CA LYS A 38 -6.53 5.30 6.86
C LYS A 38 -7.43 5.72 8.03
N ARG A 39 -8.40 4.88 8.41
CA ARG A 39 -9.34 5.17 9.51
C ARG A 39 -8.65 5.13 10.88
N THR A 40 -7.83 4.12 11.12
CA THR A 40 -7.16 3.95 12.41
C THR A 40 -6.13 5.03 12.65
N GLU A 41 -5.35 5.43 11.64
CA GLU A 41 -4.41 6.55 11.79
C GLU A 41 -5.14 7.88 12.07
N ALA A 42 -6.25 8.15 11.38
CA ALA A 42 -7.05 9.34 11.65
C ALA A 42 -7.59 9.35 13.09
N ALA A 43 -8.08 8.19 13.58
CA ALA A 43 -8.59 8.03 14.94
C ALA A 43 -7.48 8.16 16.00
N LEU A 44 -6.30 7.58 15.75
CA LEU A 44 -5.14 7.71 16.64
C LEU A 44 -4.66 9.16 16.71
N ALA A 45 -4.56 9.85 15.57
CA ALA A 45 -4.17 11.25 15.54
C ALA A 45 -5.17 12.16 16.26
N GLU A 46 -6.47 11.85 16.19
CA GLU A 46 -7.51 12.58 16.94
C GLU A 46 -7.44 12.30 18.44
N ALA A 47 -7.20 11.05 18.84
CA ALA A 47 -6.97 10.70 20.24
C ALA A 47 -5.76 11.42 20.84
N GLU A 48 -4.66 11.54 20.09
CA GLU A 48 -3.47 12.29 20.51
C GLU A 48 -3.78 13.78 20.72
N ARG A 49 -4.63 14.39 19.87
CA ARG A 49 -5.02 15.80 20.00
C ARG A 49 -6.00 16.05 21.14
N SER A 50 -6.98 15.17 21.31
CA SER A 50 -8.07 15.32 22.29
C SER A 50 -7.73 14.76 23.67
N GLY A 51 -6.68 13.95 23.78
CA GLY A 51 -6.33 13.18 24.98
C GLY A 51 -7.31 12.04 25.30
N GLN A 52 -8.26 11.75 24.40
CA GLN A 52 -9.22 10.66 24.58
C GLN A 52 -8.62 9.31 24.18
N PRO A 53 -8.95 8.22 24.89
CA PRO A 53 -8.48 6.89 24.51
C PRO A 53 -9.08 6.45 23.16
N CYS A 54 -8.24 6.07 22.21
CA CYS A 54 -8.65 5.35 21.00
C CYS A 54 -8.43 3.86 21.20
N SER A 55 -9.43 3.06 20.86
CA SER A 55 -9.33 1.60 20.81
C SER A 55 -9.24 1.14 19.35
N VAL A 56 -8.32 0.22 19.08
CA VAL A 56 -8.15 -0.43 17.78
C VAL A 56 -8.75 -1.82 17.84
N ASP A 57 -9.57 -2.17 16.86
CA ASP A 57 -10.20 -3.49 16.76
C ASP A 57 -9.15 -4.59 16.49
N GLU A 58 -8.83 -5.36 17.54
CA GLU A 58 -7.85 -6.44 17.49
C GLU A 58 -8.29 -7.59 16.58
N GLN A 59 -9.59 -7.92 16.56
CA GLN A 59 -10.12 -9.03 15.77
C GLN A 59 -10.08 -8.71 14.27
N LEU A 60 -10.42 -7.47 13.91
CA LEU A 60 -10.29 -6.98 12.54
C LEU A 60 -8.82 -6.95 12.11
N ALA A 61 -7.93 -6.40 12.95
CA ALA A 61 -6.50 -6.37 12.64
C ALA A 61 -5.91 -7.78 12.45
N ALA A 62 -6.28 -8.73 13.30
CA ALA A 62 -5.86 -10.13 13.17
C ALA A 62 -6.36 -10.78 11.87
N THR A 63 -7.60 -10.48 11.48
CA THR A 63 -8.18 -10.99 10.22
C THR A 63 -7.42 -10.42 9.02
N LEU A 64 -7.18 -9.11 9.00
CA LEU A 64 -6.41 -8.44 7.95
C LEU A 64 -4.97 -8.96 7.84
N ALA A 65 -4.32 -9.24 8.97
CA ALA A 65 -2.98 -9.81 9.00
C ALA A 65 -2.95 -11.20 8.32
N ARG A 66 -3.91 -12.07 8.65
CA ARG A 66 -4.05 -13.41 8.05
C ARG A 66 -4.40 -13.36 6.57
N ASP A 67 -5.38 -12.55 6.21
CA ASP A 67 -5.81 -12.38 4.83
C ASP A 67 -4.65 -11.87 3.96
N PHE A 68 -3.93 -10.85 4.44
CA PHE A 68 -2.73 -10.35 3.75
C PHE A 68 -1.65 -11.44 3.66
N GLY A 69 -1.37 -12.15 4.76
CA GLY A 69 -0.40 -13.24 4.80
C GLY A 69 -0.67 -14.36 3.77
N ALA A 70 -1.94 -14.65 3.50
CA ALA A 70 -2.35 -15.64 2.51
C ALA A 70 -2.29 -15.13 1.06
N THR A 71 -2.53 -13.83 0.83
CA THR A 71 -2.84 -13.30 -0.52
C THR A 71 -1.80 -12.33 -1.09
N TRP A 72 -0.81 -11.90 -0.30
CA TRP A 72 0.11 -10.84 -0.74
C TRP A 72 0.93 -11.20 -1.98
N LYS A 73 1.38 -12.46 -2.11
CA LYS A 73 2.16 -12.91 -3.29
C LYS A 73 1.32 -12.91 -4.56
N SER A 74 0.13 -13.52 -4.51
CA SER A 74 -0.78 -13.55 -5.65
C SER A 74 -1.28 -12.16 -6.02
N SER A 75 -1.41 -11.26 -5.04
CA SER A 75 -1.74 -9.85 -5.28
C SER A 75 -0.63 -9.13 -6.05
N ILE A 76 0.65 -9.32 -5.67
CA ILE A 76 1.80 -8.77 -6.40
C ILE A 76 1.86 -9.32 -7.83
N GLU A 77 1.67 -10.64 -8.00
CA GLU A 77 1.66 -11.28 -9.32
C GLU A 77 0.52 -10.73 -10.20
N SER A 78 -0.68 -10.57 -9.64
CA SER A 78 -1.82 -10.02 -10.38
C SER A 78 -1.58 -8.56 -10.78
N MET A 79 -1.05 -7.73 -9.88
CA MET A 79 -0.71 -6.33 -10.19
C MET A 79 0.32 -6.22 -11.32
N HIS A 80 1.28 -7.15 -11.34
CA HIS A 80 2.24 -7.26 -12.42
C HIS A 80 1.57 -7.59 -13.77
N GLN A 81 0.64 -8.54 -13.80
CA GLN A 81 -0.11 -8.88 -15.01
C GLN A 81 -1.02 -7.74 -15.48
N ASP A 82 -1.69 -7.06 -14.56
CA ASP A 82 -2.56 -5.92 -14.85
C ASP A 82 -1.76 -4.77 -15.49
N VAL A 83 -0.59 -4.45 -14.93
CA VAL A 83 0.31 -3.44 -15.52
C VAL A 83 0.79 -3.85 -16.91
N LEU A 84 1.13 -5.12 -17.13
CA LEU A 84 1.50 -5.63 -18.45
C LEU A 84 0.39 -5.50 -19.48
N ALA A 85 -0.87 -5.69 -19.06
CA ALA A 85 -2.03 -5.59 -19.93
C ALA A 85 -2.37 -4.12 -20.27
N TYR A 86 -2.21 -3.20 -19.32
CA TYR A 86 -2.65 -1.81 -19.49
C TYR A 86 -1.57 -0.87 -20.03
N PHE A 87 -0.28 -1.20 -19.86
CA PHE A 87 0.84 -0.35 -20.28
C PHE A 87 1.66 -1.03 -21.37
N ALA A 88 1.38 -0.66 -22.63
CA ALA A 88 2.09 -1.18 -23.80
C ALA A 88 3.55 -0.71 -23.90
N ASP A 89 3.88 0.46 -23.33
CA ASP A 89 5.25 0.94 -23.24
C ASP A 89 5.94 0.36 -22.00
N PHE A 90 7.04 -0.35 -22.24
CA PHE A 90 7.79 -1.09 -21.23
C PHE A 90 8.35 -0.20 -20.11
N ARG A 91 8.86 0.99 -20.47
CA ARG A 91 9.45 1.91 -19.50
C ARG A 91 8.37 2.49 -18.59
N ASN A 92 7.27 2.93 -19.17
CA ASN A 92 6.12 3.42 -18.44
C ASN A 92 5.49 2.33 -17.56
N GLY A 93 5.34 1.11 -18.07
CA GLY A 93 4.83 -0.04 -17.31
C GLY A 93 5.69 -0.35 -16.09
N THR A 94 7.02 -0.36 -16.25
CA THR A 94 7.95 -0.61 -15.14
C THR A 94 7.85 0.46 -14.05
N GLU A 95 7.81 1.75 -14.44
CA GLU A 95 7.66 2.86 -13.49
C GLU A 95 6.33 2.81 -12.72
N VAL A 96 5.24 2.45 -13.41
CA VAL A 96 3.92 2.28 -12.80
C VAL A 96 3.92 1.09 -11.85
N LEU A 97 4.46 -0.07 -12.24
CA LEU A 97 4.53 -1.24 -11.37
C LEU A 97 5.35 -0.95 -10.11
N ILE A 98 6.50 -0.28 -10.23
CA ILE A 98 7.30 0.13 -9.08
C ILE A 98 6.48 1.03 -8.15
N SER A 99 5.69 1.95 -8.70
CA SER A 99 4.81 2.83 -7.91
C SER A 99 3.73 2.03 -7.17
N VAL A 100 3.06 1.09 -7.85
CA VAL A 100 2.05 0.20 -7.23
C VAL A 100 2.65 -0.61 -6.09
N LEU A 101 3.77 -1.30 -6.34
CA LEU A 101 4.41 -2.17 -5.35
C LEU A 101 5.01 -1.38 -4.17
N THR A 102 5.52 -0.18 -4.44
CA THR A 102 5.98 0.73 -3.38
C THR A 102 4.82 1.17 -2.50
N GLN A 103 3.69 1.55 -3.10
CA GLN A 103 2.51 1.98 -2.35
C GLN A 103 1.88 0.83 -1.54
N LEU A 104 1.86 -0.40 -2.08
CA LEU A 104 1.51 -1.61 -1.31
C LEU A 104 2.38 -1.74 -0.07
N LEU A 105 3.70 -1.62 -0.24
CA LEU A 105 4.67 -1.74 0.84
C LEU A 105 4.47 -0.65 1.90
N LEU A 106 4.17 0.58 1.49
CA LEU A 106 3.90 1.70 2.39
C LEU A 106 2.64 1.47 3.23
N TYR A 107 1.51 1.04 2.62
CA TYR A 107 0.30 0.70 3.37
C TYR A 107 0.54 -0.43 4.36
N TYR A 108 1.27 -1.47 3.96
CA TYR A 108 1.56 -2.57 4.85
C TYR A 108 2.52 -2.19 6.00
N THR A 109 3.49 -1.31 5.73
CA THR A 109 4.37 -0.76 6.78
C THR A 109 3.54 -0.02 7.83
N ARG A 110 2.65 0.87 7.38
CA ARG A 110 1.74 1.63 8.25
C ARG A 110 0.82 0.73 9.06
N PHE A 111 0.29 -0.33 8.44
CA PHE A 111 -0.48 -1.35 9.14
C PHE A 111 0.33 -2.01 10.27
N GLN A 112 1.57 -2.44 10.00
CA GLN A 112 2.42 -3.01 11.04
C GLN A 112 2.75 -2.02 12.16
N ASP A 113 2.93 -0.74 11.83
CA ASP A 113 3.20 0.31 12.82
C ASP A 113 2.00 0.57 13.72
N ILE A 114 0.79 0.59 13.16
CA ILE A 114 -0.45 0.61 13.95
C ILE A 114 -0.46 -0.58 14.91
N VAL A 115 -0.19 -1.80 14.42
CA VAL A 115 -0.23 -3.00 15.25
C VAL A 115 0.80 -2.97 16.40
N ARG A 116 1.98 -2.37 16.18
CA ARG A 116 3.00 -2.21 17.22
C ARG A 116 2.66 -1.16 18.27
N ARG A 117 1.85 -0.15 17.92
CA ARG A 117 1.56 1.01 18.78
C ARG A 117 0.21 0.91 19.50
N ALA A 118 -0.76 0.23 18.89
CA ALA A 118 -2.15 0.20 19.35
C ALA A 118 -2.35 -0.51 20.70
N TRP A 119 -1.47 -1.46 21.05
CA TRP A 119 -1.64 -2.27 22.27
C TRP A 119 -0.40 -2.22 23.16
N ARG A 120 -0.61 -2.00 24.47
CA ARG A 120 0.45 -2.06 25.50
C ARG A 120 1.13 -3.43 25.58
N LYS A 121 0.37 -4.50 25.34
CA LYS A 121 0.88 -5.87 25.25
C LYS A 121 0.76 -6.32 23.80
N PRO A 122 1.82 -6.92 23.22
CA PRO A 122 1.75 -7.41 21.85
C PRO A 122 0.58 -8.40 21.66
N PRO A 123 -0.29 -8.19 20.67
CA PRO A 123 -1.38 -9.10 20.40
C PRO A 123 -0.86 -10.43 19.84
N SER A 124 -1.62 -11.51 20.07
CA SER A 124 -1.19 -12.87 19.72
C SER A 124 -0.97 -13.09 18.21
N PHE A 125 -1.65 -12.32 17.36
CA PHE A 125 -1.52 -12.37 15.90
C PHE A 125 -0.29 -11.64 15.37
N MET A 126 0.49 -10.92 16.20
CA MET A 126 1.67 -10.19 15.73
C MET A 126 2.68 -11.10 15.00
N ARG A 127 2.75 -12.38 15.39
CA ARG A 127 3.58 -13.41 14.74
C ARG A 127 3.09 -13.83 13.34
N GLU A 128 1.86 -13.48 12.99
CA GLU A 128 1.24 -13.78 11.69
C GLU A 128 1.53 -12.67 10.65
N LEU A 129 2.16 -11.57 11.08
CA LEU A 129 2.60 -10.51 10.18
C LEU A 129 3.72 -11.02 9.26
N VAL A 130 3.58 -10.74 7.98
CA VAL A 130 4.61 -11.04 6.97
C VAL A 130 5.81 -10.12 7.20
N PRO A 131 7.04 -10.64 7.29
CA PRO A 131 8.21 -9.80 7.43
C PRO A 131 8.41 -8.87 6.23
N MET A 132 8.67 -7.59 6.49
CA MET A 132 8.93 -6.58 5.46
C MET A 132 10.05 -6.96 4.49
N SER A 133 11.08 -7.66 4.98
CA SER A 133 12.20 -8.16 4.16
C SER A 133 11.75 -9.15 3.10
N VAL A 134 10.77 -10.00 3.40
CA VAL A 134 10.24 -11.02 2.48
C VAL A 134 9.44 -10.34 1.37
N ILE A 135 8.60 -9.35 1.71
CA ILE A 135 7.84 -8.58 0.72
C ILE A 135 8.80 -7.81 -0.20
N LYS A 136 9.81 -7.13 0.38
CA LYS A 136 10.85 -6.43 -0.40
C LYS A 136 11.62 -7.36 -1.34
N ALA A 137 11.95 -8.56 -0.89
CA ALA A 137 12.64 -9.55 -1.72
C ALA A 137 11.76 -10.01 -2.89
N GLU A 138 10.46 -10.18 -2.66
CA GLU A 138 9.50 -10.53 -3.71
C GLU A 138 9.34 -9.40 -4.73
N ILE A 139 9.12 -8.16 -4.28
CA ILE A 139 9.01 -6.97 -5.15
C ILE A 139 10.25 -6.84 -6.06
N LYS A 140 11.45 -7.11 -5.52
CA LYS A 140 12.71 -7.07 -6.28
C LYS A 140 12.77 -8.08 -7.44
N LYS A 141 11.97 -9.14 -7.42
CA LYS A 141 11.88 -10.08 -8.55
C LYS A 141 11.20 -9.37 -9.72
N TYR A 142 10.05 -8.75 -9.48
CA TYR A 142 9.28 -8.03 -10.49
C TYR A 142 9.97 -6.76 -10.99
N SER A 143 10.77 -6.11 -10.15
CA SER A 143 11.60 -4.98 -10.59
C SER A 143 12.81 -5.39 -11.45
N ARG A 144 13.11 -6.69 -11.54
CA ARG A 144 14.20 -7.28 -12.34
C ARG A 144 13.69 -8.16 -13.49
N SER A 145 12.40 -8.47 -13.51
CA SER A 145 11.74 -9.32 -14.50
C SER A 145 11.25 -8.54 -15.72
N PHE A 146 11.68 -7.29 -15.84
CA PHE A 146 11.52 -6.45 -17.00
C PHE A 146 12.89 -6.05 -17.51
#